data_AF-A0A9E5XQ50-F1
#
_entry.id   AF-A0A9E5XQ50-F1
#
_cell.length_a   1.000
_cell.length_b   1.000
_cell.length_c   1.000
_cell.angle_alpha   90.00
_cell.angle_beta   90.00
_cell.angle_gamma   90.00
#
_symmetry.space_group_name_H-M   'P 1'
#
loop_
_entity.id
_entity.type
_entity.pdbx_description
1 polymer ?
#
loop_
_entity_poly.entity_id
_entity_poly.type
_entity_poly.pdbx_seq_one_letter_code
_entity_poly.pdbx_strand_id
1 'polypeptide(L)'
;AEKVAYDVFNVGDTRENYQKKTLVELIQQIIPVQGDVVYVHKDEDPRDYRVSFEKIRRVLGYHVTRRVPDGIREIHHLIRSGFISNPDDPRYRNVP
;
A
#
# COMPACT_ATOMS: atom_id res chain seq x y z
N ALA A 1 23.77 12.61 -10.02
CA ALA A 1 24.35 12.40 -8.68
C ALA A 1 24.16 13.63 -7.80
N GLU A 2 24.50 14.84 -8.26
CA GLU A 2 24.40 16.09 -7.46
C GLU A 2 23.03 16.32 -6.80
N LYS A 3 21.92 16.15 -7.54
CA LYS A 3 20.56 16.38 -7.02
C LYS A 3 20.10 15.45 -5.88
N VAL A 4 20.84 14.37 -5.60
CA VAL A 4 20.43 13.32 -4.63
C VAL A 4 21.46 13.07 -3.54
N ALA A 5 22.67 13.65 -3.65
CA ALA A 5 23.74 13.39 -2.70
C ALA A 5 23.38 13.89 -1.30
N TYR A 6 23.55 13.03 -0.29
CA TYR A 6 23.28 13.32 1.13
C TYR A 6 21.84 13.71 1.47
N ASP A 7 20.89 13.42 0.58
CA ASP A 7 19.52 13.85 0.75
C ASP A 7 18.55 12.67 0.91
N VAL A 8 17.51 12.86 1.73
CA VAL A 8 16.51 11.81 2.01
C VAL A 8 15.19 12.16 1.33
N PHE A 9 14.63 11.19 0.61
CA PHE A 9 13.37 11.33 -0.11
C PHE A 9 12.39 10.25 0.32
N ASN A 10 11.17 10.66 0.68
CA ASN A 10 10.05 9.74 0.66
C ASN A 10 9.71 9.44 -0.80
N VAL A 11 9.49 8.17 -1.14
CA VAL A 11 9.20 7.72 -2.51
C VAL A 11 7.73 7.33 -2.60
N GLY A 12 6.94 8.06 -3.37
CA GLY A 12 5.48 7.90 -3.42
C GLY A 12 4.76 9.17 -3.86
N ASP A 13 3.46 9.25 -3.59
CA ASP A 13 2.61 10.41 -3.92
C ASP A 13 1.81 10.83 -2.68
N THR A 14 1.80 12.13 -2.38
CA THR A 14 1.09 12.71 -1.22
C THR A 14 -0.41 12.41 -1.24
N ARG A 15 -1.00 12.20 -2.43
CA ARG A 15 -2.40 11.85 -2.60
C ARG A 15 -2.72 10.41 -2.23
N GLU A 16 -1.72 9.54 -2.12
CA GLU A 16 -1.85 8.12 -1.85
C GLU A 16 -1.61 7.78 -0.37
N ASN A 17 -1.92 8.73 0.53
CA ASN A 17 -2.01 8.45 1.98
C ASN A 17 -3.44 7.99 2.30
N TYR A 18 -3.59 6.80 2.88
CA TYR A 18 -4.89 6.19 3.17
C TYR A 18 -5.04 5.80 4.64
N GLN A 19 -6.26 5.89 5.14
CA GLN A 19 -6.65 5.24 6.39
C GLN A 19 -6.90 3.74 6.13
N LYS A 20 -6.69 2.90 7.15
CA LYS A 20 -6.99 1.46 7.08
C LYS A 20 -8.44 1.20 6.64
N LYS A 21 -9.39 2.00 7.15
CA LYS A 21 -10.81 1.90 6.77
C LYS A 21 -11.04 2.14 5.27
N THR A 22 -10.42 3.17 4.70
CA THR A 22 -10.54 3.46 3.26
C THR A 22 -9.95 2.33 2.41
N LEU A 23 -8.86 1.69 2.86
CA LEU A 23 -8.32 0.50 2.18
C LEU A 23 -9.31 -0.66 2.19
N VAL A 24 -9.98 -0.92 3.32
CA VAL A 24 -11.02 -1.95 3.43
C VAL A 24 -12.16 -1.66 2.45
N GLU A 25 -12.64 -0.42 2.39
CA GLU A 25 -13.70 0.00 1.47
C GLU A 25 -13.29 -0.20 0.00
N LEU A 26 -12.07 0.18 -0.38
CA LEU A 26 -11.54 -0.02 -1.73
C LEU A 26 -11.42 -1.50 -2.10
N ILE A 27 -11.03 -2.35 -1.15
CA ILE A 27 -10.95 -3.81 -1.34
C ILE A 27 -12.35 -4.40 -1.53
N GLN A 28 -13.33 -4.00 -0.71
CA GLN A 28 -14.71 -4.49 -0.80
C GLN A 28 -15.39 -4.14 -2.14
N GLN A 29 -14.98 -3.05 -2.80
CA GLN A 29 -15.48 -2.71 -4.15
C GLN A 29 -15.02 -3.69 -5.24
N ILE A 30 -13.97 -4.48 -4.98
CA ILE A 30 -13.37 -5.40 -5.97
C ILE A 30 -13.77 -6.85 -5.70
N ILE A 31 -14.02 -7.23 -4.44
CA ILE A 31 -14.35 -8.60 -4.08
C ILE A 31 -15.85 -8.86 -4.37
N PRO A 32 -16.19 -9.90 -5.15
CA PRO A 32 -17.56 -10.15 -5.61
C PRO A 32 -18.52 -10.64 -4.51
N VAL A 33 -18.00 -11.12 -3.38
CA VAL A 33 -18.77 -11.52 -2.20
C VAL A 33 -18.43 -10.54 -1.08
N GLN A 34 -19.43 -9.98 -0.40
CA GLN A 34 -19.20 -9.16 0.78
C GLN A 34 -18.49 -10.02 1.83
N GLY A 35 -17.20 -9.75 2.03
CA GLY A 35 -16.43 -10.34 3.10
C GLY A 35 -16.76 -9.66 4.43
N ASP A 36 -16.81 -10.44 5.50
CA ASP A 36 -16.98 -9.91 6.85
C ASP A 36 -15.74 -9.11 7.27
N VAL A 37 -15.98 -7.90 7.79
CA VAL A 37 -14.92 -7.05 8.35
C VAL A 37 -14.94 -7.21 9.86
N VAL A 38 -13.87 -7.81 10.40
CA VAL A 38 -13.68 -7.98 11.84
C VAL A 38 -12.70 -6.92 12.34
N TYR A 39 -13.13 -6.12 13.30
CA TYR A 39 -12.27 -5.16 13.99
C TYR A 39 -11.60 -5.84 15.18
N VAL A 40 -10.29 -6.05 15.09
CA VAL A 40 -9.51 -6.73 16.13
C VAL A 40 -8.72 -5.69 16.91
N HIS A 41 -8.89 -5.64 18.23
CA HIS A 41 -8.01 -4.88 19.10
C HIS A 41 -6.69 -5.65 19.25
N LYS A 42 -5.58 -4.99 18.95
CA LYS A 42 -4.25 -5.50 19.24
C LYS A 42 -3.44 -4.39 19.87
N ASP A 43 -2.65 -4.72 20.88
CA ASP A 43 -1.61 -3.85 21.44
C ASP A 43 -0.40 -3.80 20.49
N GLU A 44 -0.66 -3.61 19.18
CA GLU A 44 0.33 -3.36 18.15
C GLU A 44 0.63 -1.86 18.12
N ASP A 45 1.83 -1.54 17.66
CA ASP A 45 2.31 -0.17 17.50
C ASP A 45 1.28 0.71 16.75
N PRO A 46 0.70 1.74 17.39
CA PRO A 46 -0.42 2.52 16.86
C PRO A 46 0.01 3.60 15.86
N ARG A 47 1.23 3.52 15.31
CA ARG A 47 1.76 4.57 14.44
C ARG A 47 0.88 4.82 13.22
N ASP A 48 0.28 6.01 13.22
CA ASP A 48 -0.39 6.61 12.09
C ASP A 48 0.54 7.57 11.38
N TYR A 49 0.79 7.32 10.10
CA TYR A 49 1.67 8.17 9.29
C TYR A 49 0.87 8.91 8.22
N ARG A 50 1.20 10.19 8.06
CA ARG A 50 0.90 10.97 6.87
C ARG A 50 2.20 11.53 6.33
N VAL A 51 2.62 11.03 5.18
CA VAL A 51 3.93 11.31 4.61
C VAL A 51 3.80 12.28 3.44
N SER A 52 4.65 13.31 3.42
CA SER A 52 4.77 14.21 2.28
C SER A 52 5.82 13.69 1.29
N PHE A 53 5.44 13.63 0.02
CA PHE A 53 6.30 13.26 -1.10
C PHE A 53 6.61 14.48 -1.99
N GLU A 54 6.34 15.68 -1.50
CA GLU A 54 6.54 16.92 -2.25
C GLU A 54 7.99 17.08 -2.73
N LYS A 55 8.94 16.68 -1.88
CA LYS A 55 10.36 16.81 -2.16
C LYS A 55 10.78 16.02 -3.38
N ILE A 56 10.41 14.73 -3.49
CA ILE A 56 10.82 13.90 -4.62
C ILE A 56 10.15 14.37 -5.92
N ARG A 57 8.90 14.82 -5.84
CA ARG A 57 8.18 15.41 -6.96
C ARG A 57 8.88 16.67 -7.47
N ARG A 58 9.18 17.63 -6.57
CA ARG A 58 9.79 18.91 -6.94
C ARG A 58 11.24 18.78 -7.41
N VAL A 59 12.05 17.97 -6.73
CA VAL A 59 13.50 17.89 -6.98
C VAL A 59 13.82 16.96 -8.14
N LEU A 60 13.12 15.82 -8.24
CA LEU A 60 13.42 14.77 -9.23
C LEU A 60 12.35 14.65 -10.32
N GLY A 61 11.23 15.38 -10.24
CA GLY A 61 10.12 15.23 -11.17
C GLY A 61 9.42 13.87 -11.05
N TYR A 62 9.57 13.19 -9.91
CA TYR A 62 9.04 11.85 -9.71
C TYR A 62 7.50 11.86 -9.67
N HIS A 63 6.90 10.91 -10.37
CA HIS A 63 5.46 10.64 -10.36
C HIS A 63 5.22 9.14 -10.35
N VAL A 64 4.23 8.70 -9.58
CA VAL A 64 3.80 7.30 -9.58
C VAL A 64 3.05 6.98 -10.86
N THR A 65 3.22 5.75 -11.36
CA THR A 65 2.49 5.23 -12.54
C THR A 65 1.32 4.32 -12.15
N ARG A 66 1.23 3.96 -10.87
CA ARG A 66 0.18 3.10 -10.29
C ARG A 66 -0.30 3.72 -8.98
N ARG A 67 -1.58 3.54 -8.69
CA ARG A 67 -2.22 3.93 -7.42
C ARG A 67 -2.61 2.70 -6.62
N VAL A 68 -2.97 2.91 -5.35
CA VAL A 68 -3.41 1.85 -4.46
C VAL A 68 -4.56 1.00 -5.05
N PRO A 69 -5.62 1.57 -5.66
CA PRO A 69 -6.66 0.76 -6.31
C PRO A 69 -6.14 -0.14 -7.44
N ASP A 70 -5.08 0.28 -8.14
CA ASP A 70 -4.49 -0.54 -9.21
C ASP A 70 -3.76 -1.75 -8.61
N GLY A 71 -3.01 -1.54 -7.53
CA GLY A 71 -2.38 -2.61 -6.77
C GLY A 71 -3.39 -3.59 -6.15
N ILE A 72 -4.51 -3.10 -5.60
CA ILE A 72 -5.56 -3.99 -5.07
C ILE A 72 -6.10 -4.90 -6.17
N ARG A 73 -6.37 -4.38 -7.37
CA ARG A 73 -6.83 -5.19 -8.52
C ARG A 73 -5.79 -6.20 -8.97
N GLU A 74 -4.51 -5.81 -8.99
CA GLU A 74 -3.40 -6.70 -9.34
C GLU A 74 -3.30 -7.87 -8.36
N ILE A 75 -3.25 -7.61 -7.05
CA ILE A 75 -3.17 -8.66 -6.03
C ILE A 75 -4.41 -9.57 -6.08
N HIS A 76 -5.62 -9.01 -6.19
CA HIS A 76 -6.83 -9.80 -6.36
C HIS A 76 -6.75 -10.74 -7.56
N HIS A 77 -6.26 -10.24 -8.71
CA HIS A 77 -6.08 -11.06 -9.91
C HIS A 77 -5.06 -12.18 -9.69
N LEU A 78 -3.90 -11.91 -9.07
CA LEU A 78 -2.85 -12.89 -8.82
C LEU A 78 -3.29 -14.02 -7.86
N ILE A 79 -4.11 -13.70 -6.87
CA ILE A 79 -4.70 -14.70 -5.97
C ILE A 79 -5.74 -15.53 -6.74
N ARG A 80 -6.63 -14.90 -7.50
CA ARG A 80 -7.70 -15.59 -8.24
C ARG A 80 -7.18 -16.46 -9.38
N SER A 81 -6.06 -16.09 -9.99
CA SER A 81 -5.41 -16.87 -11.04
C SER A 81 -4.61 -18.06 -10.50
N GLY A 82 -4.42 -18.16 -9.19
CA GLY A 82 -3.58 -19.18 -8.56
C GLY A 82 -2.08 -18.94 -8.70
N PHE A 83 -1.65 -17.78 -9.22
CA PHE A 83 -0.24 -17.41 -9.27
C PHE A 83 0.35 -17.29 -7.86
N ILE A 84 -0.42 -16.68 -6.95
CA ILE A 84 -0.19 -16.76 -5.50
C ILE A 84 -1.06 -17.88 -4.97
N SER A 85 -0.49 -19.09 -4.84
CA SER A 85 -1.21 -20.28 -4.41
C SER A 85 -1.52 -20.29 -2.91
N ASN A 86 -0.62 -19.76 -2.08
CA ASN A 86 -0.81 -19.58 -0.63
C ASN A 86 -0.47 -18.13 -0.23
N PRO A 87 -1.47 -17.24 -0.12
CA PRO A 87 -1.25 -15.86 0.31
C PRO A 87 -0.77 -15.73 1.77
N ASP A 88 -0.98 -16.74 2.62
CA ASP A 88 -0.58 -16.75 4.02
C ASP A 88 0.84 -17.31 4.25
N ASP A 89 1.56 -17.62 3.18
CA ASP A 89 2.92 -18.15 3.26
C ASP A 89 3.87 -17.16 3.99
N PRO A 90 4.67 -17.63 4.97
CA PRO A 90 5.61 -16.79 5.72
C PRO A 90 6.57 -15.97 4.84
N ARG A 91 6.87 -16.42 3.61
CA ARG A 91 7.73 -15.67 2.67
C ARG A 91 7.19 -14.29 2.29
N TYR A 92 5.90 -14.03 2.52
CA TYR A 92 5.25 -12.74 2.28
C TYR A 92 5.14 -11.87 3.53
N ARG A 93 5.76 -12.28 4.65
CA ARG A 93 5.75 -11.54 5.90
C ARG A 93 7.11 -10.93 6.19
N ASN A 94 7.09 -9.69 6.69
CA ASN A 94 8.28 -8.96 7.13
C ASN A 94 8.44 -8.95 8.66
N VAL A 95 7.61 -9.73 9.37
CA VAL A 95 7.64 -9.88 10.82
C VAL A 95 8.20 -11.28 11.11
N PRO A 96 9.19 -11.42 12.01
CA PRO A 96 9.71 -12.73 12.44
C PRO A 96 8.64 -13.68 12.96
#